data_AF-A0A8J2KU99-F1
#
_entry.id   AF-A0A8J2KU99-F1
#
_cell.length_a   1.000
_cell.length_b   1.000
_cell.length_c   1.000
_cell.angle_alpha   90.00
_cell.angle_beta   90.00
_cell.angle_gamma   90.00
#
_symmetry.space_group_name_H-M   'P 1'
#
loop_
_entity.id
_entity.type
_entity.pdbx_description
1 polymer ?
#
loop_
_entity_poly.entity_id
_entity_poly.type
_entity_poly.pdbx_seq_one_letter_code
_entity_poly.pdbx_strand_id
1 'polypeptide(L)'
;YHRSIMAKLLLIVALLGAISCASAWDYGNRQVRGVNLGGWLVLEKWIKPSVFNGLPGNINDEWSLCQHLGYQAAEQRLKSHWDSWVTENDIITLKNAGINHLRIPFGYWAIEIPNGEPWVWGSWDYVMKAVGWAKKHGLQVMIDLHGAPGSQNGNDHSGHAGNTGFFNSDNNLNLATRVIGKVAQIFNSSEWRSTVSIIQLLNEPVL
;
A
#
# COMPACT_ATOMS: atom_id res chain seq x y z
N TYR A 1 14.41 15.61 -20.10
CA TYR A 1 13.27 15.24 -19.24
C TYR A 1 13.44 13.86 -18.58
N HIS A 2 13.58 12.74 -19.31
CA HIS A 2 13.74 11.40 -18.69
C HIS A 2 14.95 11.21 -17.75
N ARG A 3 16.06 11.91 -17.98
CA ARG A 3 17.25 11.84 -17.10
C ARG A 3 17.05 12.50 -15.72
N SER A 4 16.06 13.39 -15.56
CA SER A 4 15.82 14.13 -14.32
C SER A 4 14.99 13.33 -13.31
N ILE A 5 14.06 12.49 -13.78
CA ILE A 5 13.19 11.69 -12.91
C ILE A 5 13.98 10.53 -12.29
N MET A 6 14.79 9.83 -13.08
CA MET A 6 15.72 8.81 -12.57
C MET A 6 16.74 9.39 -11.58
N ALA A 7 17.24 10.62 -11.82
CA ALA A 7 18.15 11.28 -10.89
C ALA A 7 17.47 11.65 -9.56
N LYS A 8 16.19 12.04 -9.57
CA LYS A 8 15.42 12.29 -8.34
C LYS A 8 15.13 10.99 -7.56
N LEU A 9 14.88 9.87 -8.25
CA LEU A 9 14.72 8.54 -7.62
C LEU A 9 16.04 8.01 -7.02
N LEU A 10 17.17 8.23 -7.70
CA LEU A 10 18.51 7.90 -7.20
C LEU A 10 18.91 8.73 -5.97
N LEU A 11 18.40 9.95 -5.84
CA LEU A 11 18.64 10.80 -4.67
C LEU A 11 18.00 10.24 -3.38
N ILE A 12 16.90 9.49 -3.51
CA ILE A 12 16.23 8.79 -2.39
C ILE A 12 17.17 7.72 -1.80
N VAL A 13 17.95 7.04 -2.64
CA VAL A 13 18.95 6.04 -2.21
C VAL A 13 20.14 6.70 -1.52
N ALA A 14 20.57 7.87 -2.00
CA ALA A 14 21.74 8.58 -1.46
C ALA A 14 21.51 9.25 -0.09
N LEU A 15 20.27 9.68 0.20
CA LEU A 15 19.92 10.31 1.49
C LEU A 15 19.71 9.31 2.64
N LEU A 16 19.62 8.01 2.34
CA LEU A 16 19.41 6.96 3.35
C LEU A 16 20.70 6.42 3.97
N GLY A 17 21.87 6.88 3.53
CA GLY A 17 23.16 6.40 4.03
C GLY A 17 23.40 4.93 3.73
N ALA A 18 24.66 4.53 3.59
CA ALA A 18 25.03 3.12 3.50
C ALA A 18 24.80 2.43 4.86
N ILE A 19 23.54 2.16 5.18
CA ILE A 19 23.16 1.29 6.29
C ILE A 19 22.94 -0.07 5.68
N SER A 20 23.76 -1.04 6.08
CA SER A 20 23.58 -2.46 5.78
C SER A 20 22.19 -2.89 6.27
N CYS A 21 21.20 -2.77 5.40
CA CYS A 21 19.87 -3.32 5.58
C CYS A 21 19.96 -4.82 5.28
N ALA A 22 20.68 -5.56 6.12
CA ALA A 22 20.70 -7.01 6.06
C ALA A 22 19.30 -7.47 6.44
N SER A 23 18.47 -7.71 5.43
CA SER A 23 17.22 -8.44 5.56
C SER A 23 17.47 -9.70 6.38
N ALA A 24 16.60 -9.99 7.35
CA ALA A 24 16.63 -11.26 8.09
C ALA A 24 16.41 -12.48 7.15
N TRP A 25 15.92 -12.22 5.93
CA TRP A 25 15.75 -13.20 4.87
C TRP A 25 16.87 -13.14 3.85
N ASP A 26 17.49 -14.29 3.58
CA ASP A 26 18.48 -14.48 2.53
C ASP A 26 17.77 -14.66 1.17
N TYR A 27 17.55 -13.55 0.47
CA TYR A 27 16.93 -13.54 -0.85
C TYR A 27 17.79 -14.19 -1.94
N GLY A 28 19.09 -14.41 -1.71
CA GLY A 28 19.98 -15.07 -2.66
C GLY A 28 19.84 -16.58 -2.66
N ASN A 29 19.56 -17.18 -1.49
CA ASN A 29 19.53 -18.64 -1.32
C ASN A 29 18.16 -19.21 -0.91
N ARG A 30 17.19 -18.37 -0.50
CA ARG A 30 15.87 -18.85 -0.04
C ARG A 30 14.76 -18.38 -0.96
N GLN A 31 13.97 -19.34 -1.44
CA GLN A 31 12.82 -19.08 -2.31
C GLN A 31 11.69 -18.32 -1.58
N VAL A 32 11.23 -17.24 -2.20
CA VAL A 32 10.01 -16.53 -1.79
C VAL A 32 8.78 -17.32 -2.23
N ARG A 33 7.88 -17.59 -1.28
CA ARG A 33 6.55 -18.16 -1.48
C ARG A 33 5.57 -17.16 -0.88
N GLY A 34 5.18 -16.20 -1.69
CA GLY A 34 4.42 -15.03 -1.24
C GLY A 34 3.00 -15.01 -1.78
N VAL A 35 2.13 -14.29 -1.08
CA VAL A 35 0.80 -13.91 -1.55
C VAL A 35 0.58 -12.41 -1.38
N ASN A 36 -0.36 -11.85 -2.15
CA ASN A 36 -0.82 -10.48 -1.99
C ASN A 36 -2.03 -10.44 -1.07
N LEU A 37 -2.08 -9.48 -0.15
CA LEU A 37 -3.28 -9.13 0.61
C LEU A 37 -4.14 -8.13 -0.20
N GLY A 38 -4.47 -8.50 -1.44
CA GLY A 38 -5.16 -7.65 -2.42
C GLY A 38 -6.62 -7.35 -2.06
N GLY A 39 -7.14 -6.23 -2.57
CA GLY A 39 -8.50 -5.77 -2.30
C GLY A 39 -8.78 -5.37 -0.85
N TRP A 40 -7.75 -5.31 0.01
CA TRP A 40 -7.92 -5.00 1.44
C TRP A 40 -7.86 -3.50 1.74
N LEU A 41 -6.67 -2.92 1.61
CA LEU A 41 -6.36 -1.53 1.99
C LEU A 41 -6.31 -0.58 0.78
N VAL A 42 -6.48 -1.15 -0.41
CA VAL A 42 -6.86 -0.47 -1.64
C VAL A 42 -7.94 -1.33 -2.28
N LEU A 43 -9.12 -0.76 -2.53
CA LEU A 43 -10.24 -1.51 -3.07
C LEU A 43 -10.07 -1.76 -4.57
N GLU A 44 -10.34 -3.01 -4.96
CA GLU A 44 -10.51 -3.44 -6.34
C GLU A 44 -11.87 -4.12 -6.45
N LYS A 45 -12.78 -3.56 -7.25
CA LYS A 45 -14.16 -4.02 -7.32
C LYS A 45 -14.28 -5.46 -7.80
N TRP A 46 -13.36 -5.92 -8.64
CA TRP A 46 -13.35 -7.29 -9.14
C TRP A 46 -12.91 -8.31 -8.07
N ILE A 47 -12.08 -7.92 -7.10
CA ILE A 47 -11.67 -8.77 -5.97
C ILE A 47 -12.78 -8.83 -4.91
N LYS A 48 -13.31 -7.66 -4.52
CA LYS A 48 -14.30 -7.55 -3.45
C LYS A 48 -15.53 -6.72 -3.89
N PRO A 49 -16.37 -7.27 -4.80
CA PRO A 49 -17.50 -6.53 -5.35
C PRO A 49 -18.53 -6.14 -4.29
N SER A 50 -18.65 -6.92 -3.22
CA SER A 50 -19.65 -6.68 -2.18
C SER A 50 -19.50 -5.34 -1.44
N VAL A 51 -18.30 -4.74 -1.41
CA VAL A 51 -18.09 -3.40 -0.82
C VAL A 51 -18.78 -2.32 -1.67
N PHE A 52 -18.98 -2.58 -2.96
CA PHE A 52 -19.64 -1.68 -3.91
C PHE A 52 -21.15 -1.94 -4.05
N ASN A 53 -21.72 -2.88 -3.29
CA ASN A 53 -23.15 -3.17 -3.35
C ASN A 53 -24.01 -1.94 -3.00
N GLY A 54 -25.08 -1.78 -3.76
CA GLY A 54 -26.02 -0.65 -3.61
C GLY A 54 -25.52 0.68 -4.19
N LEU A 55 -24.33 0.71 -4.79
CA LEU A 55 -23.79 1.89 -5.46
C LEU A 55 -24.14 1.89 -6.96
N PRO A 56 -24.22 3.07 -7.59
CA PRO A 56 -24.34 3.17 -9.05
C PRO A 56 -23.22 2.41 -9.79
N GLY A 57 -23.55 1.87 -10.98
CA GLY A 57 -22.62 1.01 -11.74
C GLY A 57 -21.32 1.69 -12.20
N ASN A 58 -21.29 3.03 -12.26
CA ASN A 58 -20.10 3.80 -12.58
C ASN A 58 -19.13 3.98 -11.39
N ILE A 59 -19.53 3.60 -10.17
CA ILE A 59 -18.63 3.59 -9.01
C ILE A 59 -17.80 2.30 -9.04
N ASN A 60 -16.53 2.44 -9.43
CA ASN A 60 -15.66 1.29 -9.75
C ASN A 60 -14.30 1.33 -9.03
N ASP A 61 -13.99 2.39 -8.30
CA ASP A 61 -12.75 2.54 -7.53
C ASP A 61 -13.03 3.13 -6.13
N GLU A 62 -12.01 3.13 -5.28
CA GLU A 62 -12.13 3.62 -3.90
C GLU A 62 -12.39 5.13 -3.84
N TRP A 63 -11.81 5.92 -4.77
CA TRP A 63 -12.03 7.35 -4.85
C TRP A 63 -13.51 7.70 -5.06
N SER A 64 -14.12 7.12 -6.10
CA SER A 64 -15.52 7.35 -6.44
C SER A 64 -16.47 6.80 -5.38
N LEU A 65 -16.12 5.69 -4.71
CA LEU A 65 -16.87 5.19 -3.57
C LEU A 65 -16.87 6.19 -2.41
N CYS A 66 -15.70 6.69 -2.03
CA CYS A 66 -15.57 7.66 -0.95
C CYS A 66 -16.29 8.97 -1.29
N GLN A 67 -16.15 9.44 -2.53
CA GLN A 67 -16.80 10.66 -3.01
C GLN A 67 -18.33 10.53 -3.02
N HIS A 68 -18.85 9.39 -3.46
CA HIS A 68 -20.29 9.15 -3.56
C HIS A 68 -20.96 9.01 -2.19
N LEU A 69 -20.34 8.27 -1.27
CA LEU A 69 -20.89 8.02 0.06
C LEU A 69 -20.69 9.20 1.02
N GLY A 70 -19.66 10.01 0.81
CA GLY A 70 -19.18 10.97 1.80
C GLY A 70 -18.48 10.28 2.97
N TYR A 71 -17.73 11.08 3.74
CA TYR A 71 -16.76 10.56 4.71
C TYR A 71 -17.34 9.54 5.71
N GLN A 72 -18.43 9.88 6.41
CA GLN A 72 -18.96 9.04 7.49
C GLN A 72 -19.43 7.66 7.00
N ALA A 73 -20.18 7.63 5.89
CA ALA A 73 -20.70 6.37 5.34
C ALA A 73 -19.59 5.56 4.65
N ALA A 74 -18.63 6.21 4.00
CA ALA A 74 -17.43 5.57 3.46
C ALA A 74 -16.59 4.95 4.59
N GLU A 75 -16.37 5.67 5.69
CA GLU A 75 -15.59 5.21 6.83
C GLU A 75 -16.22 4.00 7.51
N GLN A 76 -17.52 4.03 7.79
CA GLN A 76 -18.21 2.88 8.36
C GLN A 76 -18.07 1.65 7.46
N ARG A 77 -18.24 1.84 6.15
CA ARG A 77 -18.17 0.76 5.16
C ARG A 77 -16.75 0.19 5.02
N LEU A 78 -15.76 1.05 4.87
CA LEU A 78 -14.35 0.69 4.74
C LEU A 78 -13.84 0.03 6.01
N LYS A 79 -14.16 0.56 7.19
CA LYS A 79 -13.77 -0.06 8.46
C LYS A 79 -14.36 -1.46 8.63
N SER A 80 -15.63 -1.66 8.30
CA SER A 80 -16.25 -2.99 8.33
C SER A 80 -15.55 -3.98 7.39
N HIS A 81 -15.10 -3.50 6.23
CA HIS A 81 -14.32 -4.31 5.28
C HIS A 81 -12.92 -4.61 5.85
N TRP A 82 -12.19 -3.60 6.32
CA TRP A 82 -10.85 -3.76 6.87
C TRP A 82 -10.81 -4.70 8.07
N ASP A 83 -11.83 -4.66 8.93
CA ASP A 83 -11.96 -5.53 10.11
C ASP A 83 -12.21 -7.01 9.79
N SER A 84 -12.74 -7.33 8.60
CA SER A 84 -13.24 -8.68 8.28
C SER A 84 -12.60 -9.33 7.06
N TRP A 85 -11.94 -8.56 6.18
CA TRP A 85 -11.38 -9.09 4.94
C TRP A 85 -10.08 -9.86 5.14
N VAL A 86 -9.17 -9.33 5.96
CA VAL A 86 -7.96 -10.04 6.39
C VAL A 86 -7.87 -9.98 7.91
N THR A 87 -7.72 -11.15 8.50
CA THR A 87 -7.60 -11.35 9.94
C THR A 87 -6.30 -12.09 10.26
N GLU A 88 -5.95 -12.16 11.55
CA GLU A 88 -4.80 -12.96 11.98
C GLU A 88 -4.94 -14.46 11.61
N ASN A 89 -6.17 -14.99 11.59
CA ASN A 89 -6.42 -16.37 11.23
C ASN A 89 -6.09 -16.66 9.76
N ASP A 90 -6.26 -15.69 8.87
CA ASP A 90 -5.83 -15.80 7.47
C ASP A 90 -4.30 -15.90 7.39
N ILE A 91 -3.59 -15.10 8.18
CA ILE A 91 -2.11 -15.14 8.24
C ILE A 91 -1.62 -16.51 8.75
N ILE A 92 -2.26 -17.05 9.78
CA ILE A 92 -1.98 -18.40 10.30
C ILE A 92 -2.24 -19.47 9.24
N THR A 93 -3.35 -19.35 8.51
CA THR A 93 -3.72 -20.29 7.45
C THR A 93 -2.69 -20.28 6.32
N LEU A 94 -2.29 -19.10 5.86
CA LEU A 94 -1.24 -18.93 4.85
C LEU A 94 0.09 -19.53 5.32
N LYS A 95 0.48 -19.26 6.58
CA LYS A 95 1.69 -19.82 7.17
C LYS A 95 1.67 -21.35 7.17
N ASN A 96 0.56 -21.95 7.57
CA ASN A 96 0.38 -23.41 7.61
C ASN A 96 0.39 -24.03 6.20
N ALA A 97 -0.04 -23.27 5.19
CA ALA A 97 0.07 -23.64 3.77
C ALA A 97 1.50 -23.48 3.20
N GLY A 98 2.47 -23.02 4.00
CA GLY A 98 3.87 -22.88 3.59
C GLY A 98 4.21 -21.52 2.96
N ILE A 99 3.32 -20.54 3.04
CA ILE A 99 3.61 -19.15 2.65
C ILE A 99 4.61 -18.55 3.65
N ASN A 100 5.57 -17.81 3.11
CA ASN A 100 6.64 -17.19 3.89
C ASN A 100 6.75 -15.66 3.70
N HIS A 101 6.03 -15.09 2.73
CA HIS A 101 5.98 -13.65 2.46
C HIS A 101 4.57 -13.15 2.27
N LEU A 102 4.30 -11.93 2.77
CA LEU A 102 3.08 -11.19 2.50
C LEU A 102 3.44 -9.90 1.77
N ARG A 103 2.82 -9.65 0.63
CA ARG A 103 2.82 -8.32 0.00
C ARG A 103 1.57 -7.58 0.45
N ILE A 104 1.75 -6.38 1.00
CA ILE A 104 0.69 -5.55 1.57
C ILE A 104 0.59 -4.25 0.75
N PRO A 105 -0.34 -4.20 -0.22
CA PRO A 105 -0.71 -2.97 -0.91
C PRO A 105 -1.32 -1.96 0.05
N PHE A 106 -0.89 -0.70 -0.02
CA PHE A 106 -1.57 0.42 0.66
C PHE A 106 -1.56 1.67 -0.23
N GLY A 107 -2.57 2.52 -0.08
CA GLY A 107 -2.62 3.82 -0.76
C GLY A 107 -1.94 4.92 0.05
N TYR A 108 -1.44 5.96 -0.63
CA TYR A 108 -0.81 7.12 0.04
C TYR A 108 -1.71 7.78 1.09
N TRP A 109 -3.03 7.71 0.90
CA TRP A 109 -4.06 8.25 1.79
C TRP A 109 -4.08 7.58 3.17
N ALA A 110 -3.42 6.43 3.34
CA ALA A 110 -3.20 5.84 4.66
C ALA A 110 -2.30 6.72 5.56
N ILE A 111 -1.42 7.52 4.95
CA ILE A 111 -0.40 8.31 5.65
C ILE A 111 -0.69 9.81 5.58
N GLU A 112 -1.14 10.31 4.43
CA GLU A 112 -1.34 11.74 4.21
C GLU A 112 -2.39 11.99 3.13
N ILE A 113 -3.47 12.69 3.50
CA ILE A 113 -4.57 13.06 2.61
C ILE A 113 -4.50 14.58 2.32
N PRO A 114 -4.21 14.99 1.07
CA PRO A 114 -4.37 16.35 0.58
C PRO A 114 -5.78 16.92 0.79
N ASN A 115 -5.86 18.22 1.01
CA ASN A 115 -7.13 18.93 1.15
C ASN A 115 -8.02 18.72 -0.10
N GLY A 116 -9.29 18.38 0.14
CA GLY A 116 -10.30 18.25 -0.90
C GLY A 116 -10.40 16.86 -1.53
N GLU A 117 -9.54 15.91 -1.14
CA GLU A 117 -9.66 14.52 -1.59
C GLU A 117 -10.68 13.76 -0.73
N PRO A 118 -11.42 12.80 -1.31
CA PRO A 118 -12.55 12.16 -0.63
C PRO A 118 -12.13 11.04 0.34
N TRP A 119 -10.84 10.73 0.43
CA TRP A 119 -10.32 9.59 1.16
C TRP A 119 -10.71 9.54 2.64
N VAL A 120 -10.72 8.33 3.18
CA VAL A 120 -10.95 8.05 4.60
C VAL A 120 -9.64 7.64 5.27
N TRP A 121 -9.44 8.10 6.51
CA TRP A 121 -8.29 7.74 7.35
C TRP A 121 -8.42 6.36 8.00
N GLY A 122 -7.29 5.81 8.46
CA GLY A 122 -7.26 4.66 9.38
C GLY A 122 -6.77 3.34 8.79
N SER A 123 -6.64 3.21 7.46
CA SER A 123 -6.09 2.00 6.83
C SER A 123 -4.65 1.67 7.26
N TRP A 124 -3.87 2.67 7.69
CA TRP A 124 -2.52 2.45 8.23
C TRP A 124 -2.49 1.59 9.49
N ASP A 125 -3.49 1.69 10.35
CA ASP A 125 -3.57 0.85 11.56
C ASP A 125 -3.69 -0.64 11.18
N TYR A 126 -4.33 -0.94 10.04
CA TYR A 126 -4.44 -2.29 9.51
C TYR A 126 -3.15 -2.77 8.84
N VAL A 127 -2.38 -1.88 8.20
CA VAL A 127 -1.00 -2.19 7.77
C VAL A 127 -0.18 -2.63 8.99
N MET A 128 -0.20 -1.84 10.06
CA MET A 128 0.57 -2.13 11.27
C MET A 128 0.10 -3.42 11.96
N LYS A 129 -1.21 -3.68 12.01
CA LYS A 129 -1.77 -4.95 12.50
C LYS A 129 -1.24 -6.15 11.70
N ALA A 130 -1.27 -6.07 10.36
CA ALA A 130 -0.79 -7.17 9.51
C ALA A 130 0.72 -7.40 9.63
N VAL A 131 1.53 -6.34 9.73
CA VAL A 131 2.96 -6.48 10.02
C VAL A 131 3.18 -7.12 11.39
N GLY A 132 2.38 -6.75 12.40
CA GLY A 132 2.39 -7.36 13.72
C GLY A 132 2.08 -8.86 13.68
N TRP A 133 1.04 -9.27 12.93
CA TRP A 133 0.70 -10.68 12.72
C TRP A 133 1.81 -11.42 11.98
N ALA A 134 2.37 -10.83 10.92
CA ALA A 134 3.48 -11.42 10.17
C ALA A 134 4.69 -11.67 11.07
N LYS A 135 5.07 -10.67 11.88
CA LYS A 135 6.15 -10.78 12.87
C LYS A 135 5.89 -11.92 13.85
N LYS A 136 4.69 -11.97 14.42
CA LYS A 136 4.28 -13.00 15.40
C LYS A 136 4.37 -14.42 14.83
N HIS A 137 4.04 -14.61 13.55
CA HIS A 137 4.00 -15.91 12.89
C HIS A 137 5.24 -16.21 12.01
N GLY A 138 6.25 -15.35 12.06
CA GLY A 138 7.51 -15.53 11.36
C GLY A 138 7.41 -15.46 9.83
N LEU A 139 6.50 -14.64 9.30
CA LEU A 139 6.45 -14.29 7.89
C LEU A 139 7.23 -12.99 7.64
N GLN A 140 7.75 -12.86 6.43
CA GLN A 140 8.34 -11.63 5.93
C GLN A 140 7.29 -10.76 5.23
N VAL A 141 7.52 -9.46 5.19
CA VAL A 141 6.59 -8.49 4.61
C VAL A 141 7.28 -7.63 3.56
N MET A 142 6.58 -7.47 2.44
CA MET A 142 6.81 -6.45 1.44
C MET A 142 5.71 -5.40 1.55
N ILE A 143 6.07 -4.17 1.92
CA ILE A 143 5.14 -3.03 1.96
C ILE A 143 5.16 -2.34 0.60
N ASP A 144 3.98 -2.11 0.04
CA ASP A 144 3.83 -1.66 -1.35
C ASP A 144 2.97 -0.40 -1.44
N LEU A 145 3.58 0.72 -1.88
CA LEU A 145 2.81 1.91 -2.23
C LEU A 145 2.06 1.65 -3.54
N HIS A 146 0.80 1.27 -3.38
CA HIS A 146 -0.02 0.73 -4.44
C HIS A 146 -0.78 1.82 -5.22
N GLY A 147 -1.20 2.86 -4.52
CA GLY A 147 -1.79 4.06 -5.10
C GLY A 147 -0.96 5.29 -4.72
N ALA A 148 -0.49 6.03 -5.72
CA ALA A 148 0.20 7.31 -5.53
C ALA A 148 -0.72 8.51 -5.80
N PRO A 149 -0.40 9.70 -5.27
CA PRO A 149 -1.19 10.91 -5.49
C PRO A 149 -1.36 11.22 -6.97
N GLY A 150 -2.60 11.49 -7.37
CA GLY A 150 -2.97 11.73 -8.77
C GLY A 150 -2.93 10.50 -9.68
N SER A 151 -2.77 9.29 -9.15
CA SER A 151 -2.62 8.03 -9.89
C SER A 151 -1.40 7.96 -10.82
N GLN A 152 -0.64 6.87 -10.69
CA GLN A 152 0.53 6.56 -11.49
C GLN A 152 0.22 5.76 -12.76
N ASN A 153 -1.03 5.30 -12.95
CA ASN A 153 -1.39 4.44 -14.08
C ASN A 153 -2.85 4.56 -14.56
N GLY A 154 -3.72 5.26 -13.84
CA GLY A 154 -5.11 5.50 -14.24
C GLY A 154 -6.02 4.28 -14.09
N ASN A 155 -5.54 3.22 -13.43
CA ASN A 155 -6.33 2.02 -13.17
C ASN A 155 -6.98 2.11 -11.77
N ASP A 156 -8.07 1.37 -11.58
CA ASP A 156 -8.86 1.32 -10.32
C ASP A 156 -8.02 0.90 -9.10
N HIS A 157 -7.09 -0.06 -9.27
CA HIS A 157 -6.16 -0.50 -8.21
C HIS A 157 -5.15 0.59 -7.78
N SER A 158 -5.01 1.72 -8.48
CA SER A 158 -4.29 2.89 -7.94
C SER A 158 -5.15 3.75 -6.99
N GLY A 159 -6.43 3.41 -6.84
CA GLY A 159 -7.44 4.09 -6.04
C GLY A 159 -8.34 5.04 -6.83
N HIS A 160 -7.86 5.59 -7.95
CA HIS A 160 -8.58 6.57 -8.77
C HIS A 160 -8.36 6.30 -10.26
N ALA A 161 -9.37 5.72 -10.91
CA ALA A 161 -9.32 5.36 -12.32
C ALA A 161 -9.47 6.58 -13.24
N GLY A 162 -8.93 6.48 -14.45
CA GLY A 162 -9.03 7.47 -15.51
C GLY A 162 -7.95 8.56 -15.47
N ASN A 163 -7.93 9.40 -14.43
CA ASN A 163 -7.02 10.55 -14.40
C ASN A 163 -5.62 10.15 -13.94
N THR A 164 -4.59 10.49 -14.73
CA THR A 164 -3.17 10.32 -14.36
C THR A 164 -2.46 11.66 -14.23
N GLY A 165 -1.95 11.94 -13.04
CA GLY A 165 -1.25 13.18 -12.72
C GLY A 165 0.01 12.99 -11.90
N PHE A 166 0.36 11.75 -11.53
CA PHE A 166 1.51 11.48 -10.66
C PHE A 166 2.83 12.03 -11.22
N PHE A 167 3.17 11.68 -12.47
CA PHE A 167 4.45 12.08 -13.08
C PHE A 167 4.50 13.54 -13.53
N ASN A 168 3.35 14.21 -13.63
CA ASN A 168 3.21 15.56 -14.18
C ASN A 168 3.08 16.64 -13.08
N SER A 169 3.23 16.28 -11.81
CA SER A 169 3.04 17.19 -10.68
C SER A 169 4.13 17.00 -9.63
N ASP A 170 4.95 18.04 -9.42
CA ASP A 170 5.95 18.04 -8.34
C ASP A 170 5.29 17.87 -6.96
N ASN A 171 4.06 18.35 -6.77
CA ASN A 171 3.31 18.14 -5.52
C ASN A 171 3.02 16.66 -5.28
N ASN A 172 2.60 15.93 -6.32
CA ASN A 172 2.31 14.50 -6.23
C ASN A 172 3.59 13.69 -5.96
N LEU A 173 4.68 14.01 -6.67
CA LEU A 173 5.98 13.39 -6.46
C LEU A 173 6.52 13.64 -5.05
N ASN A 174 6.43 14.89 -4.57
CA ASN A 174 6.88 15.25 -3.22
C ASN A 174 6.05 14.55 -2.14
N LEU A 175 4.74 14.44 -2.33
CA LEU A 175 3.87 13.73 -1.39
C LEU A 175 4.19 12.23 -1.35
N ALA A 176 4.29 11.56 -2.49
CA ALA A 176 4.69 10.14 -2.52
C ALA A 176 6.07 9.92 -1.87
N THR A 177 7.02 10.83 -2.11
CA THR A 177 8.35 10.78 -1.47
C THR A 177 8.25 10.92 0.05
N ARG A 178 7.40 11.83 0.57
CA ARG A 178 7.16 11.95 2.02
C ARG A 178 6.52 10.70 2.61
N VAL A 179 5.53 10.13 1.92
CA VAL A 179 4.85 8.90 2.34
C VAL A 179 5.84 7.75 2.44
N ILE A 180 6.61 7.48 1.38
CA ILE A 180 7.65 6.45 1.40
C ILE A 180 8.73 6.73 2.45
N GLY A 181 9.14 7.99 2.61
CA GLY A 181 10.10 8.39 3.64
C GLY A 181 9.62 8.04 5.05
N LYS A 182 8.35 8.33 5.37
CA LYS A 182 7.71 7.95 6.64
C LYS A 182 7.66 6.42 6.81
N VAL A 183 7.27 5.69 5.78
CA VAL A 183 7.22 4.22 5.77
C VAL A 183 8.61 3.61 6.03
N ALA A 184 9.63 4.11 5.33
CA ALA A 184 11.02 3.67 5.52
C ALA A 184 11.52 3.96 6.94
N GLN A 185 11.22 5.14 7.49
CA GLN A 185 11.59 5.46 8.88
C GLN A 185 10.93 4.53 9.89
N ILE A 186 9.63 4.25 9.74
CA ILE A 186 8.88 3.35 10.63
C ILE A 186 9.49 1.95 10.58
N PHE A 187 9.67 1.39 9.38
CA PHE A 187 10.07 -0.01 9.22
C PHE A 187 11.57 -0.27 9.33
N ASN A 188 12.40 0.77 9.31
CA ASN A 188 13.83 0.66 9.66
C ASN A 188 14.07 0.57 11.18
N SER A 189 13.04 0.73 12.01
CA SER A 189 13.20 0.59 13.47
C SER A 189 13.65 -0.83 13.85
N SER A 190 14.30 -0.95 15.00
CA SER A 190 14.71 -2.25 15.55
C SER A 190 13.53 -3.21 15.76
N GLU A 191 12.32 -2.66 15.92
CA GLU A 191 11.11 -3.42 16.10
C GLU A 191 10.65 -4.14 14.82
N TRP A 192 10.83 -3.52 13.65
CA TRP A 192 10.20 -3.98 12.41
C TRP A 192 11.17 -4.45 11.34
N ARG A 193 12.44 -4.03 11.39
CA ARG A 193 13.45 -4.28 10.34
C ARG A 193 13.73 -5.76 10.02
N SER A 194 13.37 -6.68 10.91
CA SER A 194 13.50 -8.13 10.70
C SER A 194 12.25 -8.78 10.07
N THR A 195 11.14 -8.04 10.01
CA THR A 195 9.86 -8.50 9.46
C THR A 195 9.58 -7.84 8.12
N VAL A 196 9.71 -6.51 8.03
CA VAL A 196 9.57 -5.78 6.77
C VAL A 196 10.93 -5.74 6.08
N SER A 197 11.08 -6.57 5.06
CA SER A 197 12.34 -6.79 4.35
C SER A 197 12.37 -6.13 2.97
N ILE A 198 11.21 -5.71 2.45
CA ILE A 198 11.09 -5.03 1.16
C ILE A 198 10.11 -3.84 1.28
N ILE A 199 10.49 -2.70 0.72
CA ILE A 199 9.60 -1.57 0.46
C ILE A 199 9.54 -1.38 -1.06
N GLN A 200 8.38 -1.63 -1.66
CA GLN A 200 8.10 -1.30 -3.07
C GLN A 200 7.68 0.16 -3.16
N LEU A 201 8.53 0.96 -3.81
CA LEU A 201 8.38 2.41 -3.87
C LEU A 201 7.13 2.84 -4.64
N LEU A 202 6.70 2.05 -5.63
CA LEU A 202 5.54 2.33 -6.45
C LEU A 202 5.07 1.07 -7.20
N ASN A 203 3.76 0.81 -7.18
CA ASN A 203 3.14 -0.24 -7.97
C ASN A 203 2.86 0.22 -9.41
N GLU A 204 3.22 -0.61 -10.39
CA GLU A 204 2.81 -0.50 -11.80
C GLU A 204 2.72 0.93 -12.38
N PRO A 205 3.80 1.74 -12.32
CA PRO A 205 3.79 3.04 -12.98
C PRO A 205 3.70 2.91 -14.50
N VAL A 206 2.85 3.73 -15.13
CA VAL A 206 2.81 3.91 -16.59
C VAL A 206 3.40 5.29 -16.90
N LEU A 207 4.46 5.30 -17.71
CA LEU A 207 5.21 6.49 -18.12
C LEU A 207 4.75 7.02 -19.48
#